data_AF-A0A6P1J8X4-F1
#
_entry.id   AF-A0A6P1J8X4-F1
#
_cell.length_a   1.000
_cell.length_b   1.000
_cell.length_c   1.000
_cell.angle_alpha   90.00
_cell.angle_beta   90.00
_cell.angle_gamma   90.00
#
_symmetry.space_group_name_H-M   'P 1'
#
loop_
_entity.id
_entity.type
_entity.pdbx_description
1 polymer ?
#
loop_
_entity_poly.entity_id
_entity_poly.type
_entity_poly.pdbx_seq_one_letter_code
_entity_poly.pdbx_strand_id
1 'polypeptide(L)'
;MRRPVALALLVAVGALTGCAPAAEPAPSASEAVTGTPVEIACDDLVPASALTGLWSGFTPSDAVEPTAVSTEIAGYQGQVCGWSGPDGADFQIAVAQLDPAIIEALKNEYFTTSAAVPTYGRPPEIEGYYEIANGRGVADAFIGDYWIEASSASFVEPGDPEPLVRAALDALAG
;
A
#
# COMPACT_ATOMS: atom_id res chain seq x y z
N MET A 1 28.28 22.11 -23.28
CA MET A 1 29.75 22.15 -23.46
C MET A 1 30.38 21.02 -22.66
N ARG A 2 31.29 20.25 -23.28
CA ARG A 2 32.28 19.32 -22.68
C ARG A 2 31.77 18.01 -22.04
N ARG A 3 31.70 16.95 -22.86
CA ARG A 3 32.18 15.60 -22.48
C ARG A 3 33.68 15.67 -22.16
N PRO A 4 34.20 14.85 -21.24
CA PRO A 4 35.02 13.69 -21.66
C PRO A 4 34.86 12.51 -20.65
N VAL A 5 35.38 11.28 -20.76
CA VAL A 5 36.54 10.67 -21.42
C VAL A 5 36.18 9.20 -21.69
N ALA A 6 36.54 8.71 -22.87
CA ALA A 6 36.51 7.29 -23.23
C ALA A 6 37.68 6.52 -22.59
N LEU A 7 37.43 5.34 -22.03
CA LEU A 7 38.46 4.33 -21.82
C LEU A 7 38.28 3.22 -22.85
N ALA A 8 39.15 3.23 -23.86
CA ALA A 8 39.36 2.11 -24.77
C ALA A 8 40.46 1.21 -24.20
N LEU A 9 40.13 -0.05 -23.93
CA LEU A 9 41.09 -1.11 -23.60
C LEU A 9 41.22 -2.03 -24.81
N LEU A 10 42.42 -2.02 -25.39
CA LEU A 10 42.91 -2.98 -26.38
C LEU A 10 43.23 -4.30 -25.66
N VAL A 11 42.69 -5.43 -26.15
CA VAL A 11 43.26 -6.76 -25.88
C VAL A 11 43.27 -7.57 -27.18
N ALA A 12 44.40 -8.25 -27.37
CA ALA A 12 44.90 -8.89 -28.57
C ALA A 12 44.17 -10.18 -28.99
N VAL A 13 44.35 -10.53 -30.27
CA VAL A 13 43.84 -11.73 -30.94
C VAL A 13 44.56 -12.99 -30.47
N GLY A 14 43.78 -14.02 -30.11
CA GLY A 14 44.25 -15.40 -29.94
C GLY A 14 43.20 -16.37 -30.49
N ALA A 15 43.51 -17.02 -31.61
CA ALA A 15 42.67 -18.08 -32.19
C ALA A 15 43.00 -19.42 -31.54
N LEU A 16 42.05 -19.99 -30.79
CA LEU A 16 42.01 -21.41 -30.42
C LEU A 16 40.58 -21.94 -30.58
N THR A 17 40.52 -23.10 -31.22
CA THR A 17 39.36 -23.91 -31.59
C THR A 17 38.55 -24.41 -30.40
N GLY A 18 37.21 -24.34 -30.50
CA GLY A 18 36.28 -25.27 -29.86
C GLY A 18 35.97 -25.05 -28.39
N CYS A 19 35.11 -24.08 -28.08
CA CYS A 19 34.16 -24.18 -26.96
C CYS A 19 33.00 -23.24 -27.27
N ALA A 20 31.79 -23.78 -27.49
CA ALA A 20 30.61 -22.94 -27.58
C ALA A 20 30.46 -22.20 -26.24
N PRO A 21 30.16 -20.88 -26.23
CA PRO A 21 29.84 -20.20 -24.98
C PRO A 21 28.63 -20.90 -24.36
N ALA A 22 28.80 -21.44 -23.16
CA ALA A 22 27.68 -21.86 -22.35
C ALA A 22 26.79 -20.62 -22.17
N ALA A 23 25.54 -20.71 -22.61
CA ALA A 23 24.58 -19.64 -22.41
C ALA A 23 24.44 -19.40 -20.90
N GLU A 24 24.82 -18.19 -20.46
CA GLU A 24 24.57 -17.73 -19.10
C GLU A 24 23.07 -17.88 -18.83
N PRO A 25 22.64 -18.54 -17.74
CA PRO A 25 21.22 -18.63 -17.43
C PRO A 25 20.66 -17.21 -17.35
N ALA A 26 19.70 -16.91 -18.23
CA ALA A 26 19.01 -15.64 -18.21
C ALA A 26 18.38 -15.44 -16.82
N PRO A 27 18.42 -14.22 -16.25
CA PRO A 27 17.72 -13.94 -15.00
C PRO A 27 16.26 -14.35 -15.20
N SER A 28 15.77 -15.31 -14.39
CA SER A 28 14.35 -15.60 -14.36
C SER A 28 13.65 -14.33 -13.90
N ALA A 29 12.71 -13.85 -14.70
CA ALA A 29 11.78 -12.82 -14.26
C ALA A 29 11.13 -13.35 -12.98
N SER A 30 11.42 -12.70 -11.84
CA SER A 30 10.64 -12.93 -10.64
C SER A 30 9.20 -12.58 -11.00
N GLU A 31 8.27 -13.52 -10.79
CA GLU A 31 6.85 -13.24 -10.99
C GLU A 31 6.51 -12.00 -10.17
N ALA A 32 5.90 -11.00 -10.81
CA ALA A 32 5.48 -9.81 -10.10
C ALA A 32 4.48 -10.24 -9.03
N VAL A 33 4.62 -9.73 -7.81
CA VAL A 33 3.63 -9.94 -6.76
C VAL A 33 2.29 -9.37 -7.25
N THR A 34 1.27 -10.22 -7.31
CA THR A 34 -0.10 -9.83 -7.67
C THR A 34 -1.04 -10.26 -6.55
N GLY A 35 -1.99 -9.39 -6.18
CA GLY A 35 -3.04 -9.72 -5.24
C GLY A 35 -4.24 -10.41 -5.90
N THR A 36 -5.29 -10.62 -5.11
CA THR A 36 -6.63 -11.00 -5.58
C THR A 36 -7.47 -9.73 -5.74
N PRO A 37 -8.25 -9.58 -6.84
CA PRO A 37 -9.11 -8.43 -7.01
C PRO A 37 -10.08 -8.23 -5.83
N VAL A 38 -10.11 -7.01 -5.28
CA VAL A 38 -11.06 -6.62 -4.23
C VAL A 38 -12.34 -6.14 -4.90
N GLU A 39 -13.44 -6.88 -4.76
CA GLU A 39 -14.74 -6.56 -5.41
C GLU A 39 -15.72 -5.78 -4.51
N ILE A 40 -15.27 -5.33 -3.34
CA ILE A 40 -16.10 -4.54 -2.40
C ILE A 40 -16.19 -3.09 -2.90
N ALA A 41 -17.40 -2.55 -2.97
CA ALA A 41 -17.61 -1.16 -3.35
C ALA A 41 -17.11 -0.19 -2.27
N CYS A 42 -16.68 1.01 -2.66
CA CYS A 42 -16.22 2.03 -1.71
C CYS A 42 -17.26 2.36 -0.64
N ASP A 43 -18.55 2.43 -1.02
CA ASP A 43 -19.65 2.70 -0.09
C ASP A 43 -19.93 1.52 0.86
N ASP A 44 -19.45 0.32 0.55
CA ASP A 44 -19.53 -0.83 1.45
C ASP A 44 -18.33 -0.85 2.41
N LEU A 45 -17.14 -0.42 1.96
CA LEU A 45 -15.95 -0.24 2.81
C LEU A 45 -16.15 0.85 3.87
N VAL A 46 -16.72 1.99 3.48
CA VAL A 46 -17.07 3.08 4.38
C VAL A 46 -18.52 3.47 4.14
N PRO A 47 -19.48 2.80 4.78
CA PRO A 47 -20.89 3.16 4.63
C PRO A 47 -21.13 4.57 5.14
N ALA A 48 -22.11 5.25 4.54
CA ALA A 48 -22.48 6.61 4.95
C ALA A 48 -22.85 6.70 6.45
N SER A 49 -23.25 5.61 7.08
CA SER A 49 -23.49 5.52 8.54
C SER A 49 -22.21 5.62 9.38
N ALA A 50 -21.04 5.32 8.83
CA ALA A 50 -19.73 5.49 9.48
C ALA A 50 -19.23 6.95 9.38
N LEU A 51 -19.71 7.71 8.40
CA LEU A 51 -19.35 9.12 8.17
C LEU A 51 -20.05 10.05 9.16
N THR A 52 -19.59 10.03 10.40
CA THR A 52 -20.15 10.80 11.53
C THR A 52 -19.10 11.72 12.15
N GLY A 53 -19.54 12.68 12.96
CA GLY A 53 -18.63 13.61 13.64
C GLY A 53 -17.77 14.40 12.66
N LEU A 54 -16.45 14.28 12.79
CA LEU A 54 -15.47 14.94 11.92
C LEU A 54 -15.59 14.54 10.45
N TRP A 55 -16.11 13.34 10.18
CA TRP A 55 -16.28 12.79 8.83
C TRP A 55 -17.66 13.09 8.25
N SER A 56 -18.51 13.81 8.99
CA SER A 56 -19.85 14.14 8.51
C SER A 56 -19.78 15.06 7.27
N GLY A 57 -20.60 14.75 6.26
CA GLY A 57 -20.65 15.51 5.01
C GLY A 57 -19.57 15.15 3.99
N PHE A 58 -18.72 14.16 4.25
CA PHE A 58 -17.85 13.59 3.24
C PHE A 58 -18.65 12.76 2.22
N THR A 59 -18.23 12.78 0.97
CA THR A 59 -18.82 12.00 -0.13
C THR A 59 -17.73 11.35 -0.97
N PRO A 60 -18.00 10.18 -1.61
CA PRO A 60 -17.06 9.55 -2.52
C PRO A 60 -16.54 10.53 -3.59
N SER A 61 -15.26 10.44 -3.91
CA SER A 61 -14.58 11.38 -4.80
C SER A 61 -13.36 10.73 -5.45
N ASP A 62 -13.30 10.79 -6.78
CA ASP A 62 -12.14 10.37 -7.58
C ASP A 62 -11.03 11.46 -7.62
N ALA A 63 -11.25 12.60 -6.96
CA ALA A 63 -10.30 13.72 -6.94
C ALA A 63 -9.27 13.63 -5.81
N VAL A 64 -9.36 12.61 -4.95
CA VAL A 64 -8.38 12.37 -3.88
C VAL A 64 -7.13 11.75 -4.50
N GLU A 65 -6.00 12.41 -4.31
CA GLU A 65 -4.73 11.97 -4.88
C GLU A 65 -4.17 10.75 -4.13
N PRO A 66 -3.77 9.69 -4.85
CA PRO A 66 -3.17 8.50 -4.24
C PRO A 66 -1.86 8.80 -3.50
N THR A 67 -1.72 8.18 -2.32
CA THR A 67 -0.43 8.02 -1.65
C THR A 67 0.46 7.01 -2.38
N ALA A 68 1.75 6.97 -2.05
CA ALA A 68 2.65 5.93 -2.56
C ALA A 68 2.16 4.52 -2.20
N VAL A 69 1.69 4.35 -0.95
CA VAL A 69 1.15 3.08 -0.44
C VAL A 69 -0.12 2.66 -1.18
N SER A 70 -1.09 3.57 -1.33
CA SER A 70 -2.30 3.24 -2.09
C SER A 70 -2.05 2.99 -3.59
N THR A 71 -1.03 3.63 -4.17
CA THR A 71 -0.57 3.32 -5.54
C THR A 71 -0.02 1.89 -5.62
N GLU A 72 0.72 1.46 -4.60
CA GLU A 72 1.21 0.09 -4.46
C GLU A 72 0.03 -0.90 -4.30
N ILE A 73 -0.91 -0.62 -3.40
CA ILE A 73 -2.14 -1.41 -3.21
C ILE A 73 -2.92 -1.56 -4.52
N ALA A 74 -3.10 -0.48 -5.28
CA ALA A 74 -3.74 -0.53 -6.60
C ALA A 74 -2.98 -1.45 -7.58
N GLY A 75 -1.64 -1.46 -7.51
CA GLY A 75 -0.78 -2.36 -8.26
C GLY A 75 -1.03 -3.85 -7.95
N TYR A 76 -1.53 -4.15 -6.76
CA TYR A 76 -1.92 -5.50 -6.34
C TYR A 76 -3.36 -5.88 -6.70
N GLN A 77 -4.00 -5.17 -7.64
CA GLN A 77 -5.43 -5.32 -7.92
C GLN A 77 -6.32 -4.94 -6.73
N GLY A 78 -5.77 -4.12 -5.82
CA GLY A 78 -6.50 -3.56 -4.70
C GLY A 78 -7.46 -2.46 -5.13
N GLN A 79 -8.40 -2.15 -4.23
CA GLN A 79 -9.38 -1.08 -4.38
C GLN A 79 -8.87 0.17 -3.67
N VAL A 80 -8.86 1.31 -4.35
CA VAL A 80 -8.54 2.63 -3.75
C VAL A 80 -9.79 3.49 -3.81
N CYS A 81 -10.19 4.03 -2.67
CA CYS A 81 -11.40 4.81 -2.50
C CYS A 81 -11.07 6.16 -1.86
N GLY A 82 -11.52 7.24 -2.48
CA GLY A 82 -11.37 8.60 -1.98
C GLY A 82 -12.69 9.18 -1.50
N TRP A 83 -12.63 10.03 -0.47
CA TRP A 83 -13.74 10.86 -0.04
C TRP A 83 -13.28 12.30 0.11
N SER A 84 -14.11 13.22 -0.35
CA SER A 84 -13.90 14.66 -0.16
C SER A 84 -14.98 15.21 0.76
N GLY A 85 -14.54 16.03 1.71
CA GLY A 85 -15.37 16.72 2.66
C GLY A 85 -15.58 18.20 2.29
N PRO A 86 -16.39 18.91 3.08
CA PRO A 86 -16.44 20.35 3.04
C PRO A 86 -15.05 20.96 3.32
N ASP A 87 -14.82 22.18 2.83
CA ASP A 87 -13.59 22.94 3.06
C ASP A 87 -12.31 22.35 2.41
N GLY A 88 -12.46 21.37 1.53
CA GLY A 88 -11.36 20.77 0.76
C GLY A 88 -10.57 19.72 1.54
N ALA A 89 -11.07 19.26 2.69
CA ALA A 89 -10.53 18.10 3.38
C ALA A 89 -10.81 16.82 2.57
N ASP A 90 -9.92 15.84 2.68
CA ASP A 90 -10.08 14.53 2.06
C ASP A 90 -9.57 13.42 2.97
N PHE A 91 -10.02 12.20 2.71
CA PHE A 91 -9.34 11.01 3.17
C PHE A 91 -9.44 9.93 2.08
N GLN A 92 -8.56 8.95 2.20
CA GLN A 92 -8.53 7.79 1.33
C GLN A 92 -8.54 6.51 2.17
N ILE A 93 -9.15 5.46 1.64
CA ILE A 93 -8.95 4.09 2.09
C ILE A 93 -8.58 3.23 0.89
N ALA A 94 -7.48 2.49 0.99
CA ALA A 94 -7.04 1.52 0.02
C ALA A 94 -7.02 0.12 0.65
N VAL A 95 -7.44 -0.89 -0.10
CA VAL A 95 -7.50 -2.29 0.38
C VAL A 95 -6.89 -3.21 -0.66
N ALA A 96 -5.98 -4.09 -0.23
CA ALA A 96 -5.48 -5.22 -1.02
C ALA A 96 -5.86 -6.53 -0.36
N GLN A 97 -6.12 -7.56 -1.17
CA GLN A 97 -6.14 -8.96 -0.73
C GLN A 97 -4.90 -9.66 -1.28
N LEU A 98 -4.06 -10.19 -0.40
CA LEU A 98 -2.73 -10.70 -0.75
C LEU A 98 -2.55 -12.15 -0.26
N ASP A 99 -1.52 -12.81 -0.77
CA ASP A 99 -1.11 -14.10 -0.21
C ASP A 99 -0.73 -13.95 1.28
N PRO A 100 -1.11 -14.90 2.15
CA PRO A 100 -0.80 -14.84 3.58
C PRO A 100 0.69 -14.61 3.89
N ALA A 101 1.61 -15.14 3.07
CA ALA A 101 3.04 -14.94 3.26
C ALA A 101 3.47 -13.48 3.02
N ILE A 102 2.79 -12.78 2.10
CA ILE A 102 3.03 -11.35 1.84
C ILE A 102 2.45 -10.52 2.99
N ILE A 103 1.25 -10.84 3.45
CA ILE A 103 0.66 -10.17 4.63
C ILE A 103 1.58 -10.28 5.83
N GLU A 104 2.11 -11.46 6.12
CA GLU A 104 3.04 -11.63 7.23
C GLU A 104 4.36 -10.88 7.02
N ALA A 105 4.87 -10.81 5.78
CA ALA A 105 6.05 -9.99 5.47
C ALA A 105 5.79 -8.50 5.72
N LEU A 106 4.63 -7.97 5.28
CA LEU A 106 4.22 -6.59 5.53
C LEU A 106 4.07 -6.30 7.02
N LYS A 107 3.40 -7.18 7.78
CA LYS A 107 3.27 -7.02 9.24
C LYS A 107 4.63 -6.94 9.94
N ASN A 108 5.58 -7.80 9.55
CA ASN A 108 6.95 -7.75 10.08
C ASN A 108 7.69 -6.47 9.68
N GLU A 109 7.46 -5.96 8.48
CA GLU A 109 8.00 -4.66 8.04
C GLU A 109 7.44 -3.52 8.90
N TYR A 110 6.11 -3.37 8.96
CA TYR A 110 5.43 -2.31 9.72
C TYR A 110 5.72 -2.37 11.22
N PHE A 111 5.91 -3.57 11.78
CA PHE A 111 6.39 -3.72 13.16
C PHE A 111 7.74 -3.03 13.42
N THR A 112 8.58 -2.92 12.39
CA THR A 112 9.91 -2.29 12.50
C THR A 112 9.96 -0.85 12.01
N THR A 113 9.05 -0.45 11.12
CA THR A 113 9.06 0.87 10.47
C THR A 113 8.02 1.84 11.02
N SER A 114 6.97 1.33 11.69
CA SER A 114 5.82 2.12 12.14
C SER A 114 5.49 1.89 13.62
N ALA A 115 4.52 2.64 14.16
CA ALA A 115 4.08 2.53 15.54
C ALA A 115 2.80 1.69 15.65
N ALA A 116 2.84 0.62 16.43
CA ALA A 116 1.67 -0.25 16.64
C ALA A 116 0.51 0.51 17.34
N VAL A 117 -0.71 0.31 16.83
CA VAL A 117 -1.95 0.94 17.30
C VAL A 117 -2.95 -0.12 17.75
N PRO A 118 -3.08 -0.38 19.06
CA PRO A 118 -3.95 -1.44 19.57
C PRO A 118 -5.45 -1.06 19.58
N THR A 119 -5.82 0.14 19.12
CA THR A 119 -7.22 0.58 19.13
C THR A 119 -7.98 0.25 17.85
N TYR A 120 -7.30 -0.06 16.74
CA TYR A 120 -7.94 -0.50 15.49
C TYR A 120 -8.57 -1.89 15.62
N GLY A 121 -8.03 -2.74 16.49
CA GLY A 121 -8.56 -4.09 16.73
C GLY A 121 -7.79 -4.85 17.80
N ARG A 122 -7.99 -6.16 17.87
CA ARG A 122 -7.30 -7.03 18.84
C ARG A 122 -6.34 -7.98 18.12
N PRO A 123 -5.04 -7.97 18.47
CA PRO A 123 -4.11 -8.99 18.00
C PRO A 123 -4.39 -10.38 18.62
N PRO A 124 -4.05 -11.47 17.90
CA PRO A 124 -3.41 -11.48 16.58
C PRO A 124 -4.38 -11.31 15.41
N GLU A 125 -5.69 -11.21 15.66
CA GLU A 125 -6.69 -11.17 14.60
C GLU A 125 -6.60 -9.89 13.75
N ILE A 126 -6.32 -8.75 14.42
CA ILE A 126 -6.11 -7.46 13.78
C ILE A 126 -4.82 -6.85 14.32
N GLU A 127 -3.94 -6.45 13.41
CA GLU A 127 -2.75 -5.66 13.72
C GLU A 127 -2.85 -4.30 13.03
N GLY A 128 -2.64 -3.25 13.81
CA GLY A 128 -2.74 -1.86 13.34
C GLY A 128 -1.43 -1.12 13.54
N TYR A 129 -1.10 -0.23 12.63
CA TYR A 129 0.10 0.60 12.61
C TYR A 129 -0.25 2.02 12.19
N TYR A 130 0.52 3.00 12.66
CA TYR A 130 0.32 4.39 12.30
C TYR A 130 1.64 5.15 12.20
N GLU A 131 1.72 5.99 11.18
CA GLU A 131 2.81 6.94 11.00
C GLU A 131 2.33 8.27 10.39
N ILE A 132 3.24 9.25 10.34
CA ILE A 132 3.06 10.46 9.55
C ILE A 132 3.99 10.38 8.35
N ALA A 133 3.44 10.34 7.15
CA ALA A 133 4.17 10.31 5.89
C ALA A 133 3.71 11.45 4.98
N ASN A 134 4.67 12.25 4.47
CA ASN A 134 4.40 13.34 3.53
C ASN A 134 3.34 14.36 4.00
N GLY A 135 3.26 14.61 5.31
CA GLY A 135 2.28 15.54 5.90
C GLY A 135 0.86 14.98 6.03
N ARG A 136 0.68 13.67 5.86
CA ARG A 136 -0.57 12.95 6.12
C ARG A 136 -0.35 11.93 7.23
N GLY A 137 -1.35 11.71 8.07
CA GLY A 137 -1.38 10.49 8.86
C GLY A 137 -1.75 9.32 7.99
N VAL A 138 -1.07 8.20 8.20
CA VAL A 138 -1.27 6.94 7.49
C VAL A 138 -1.51 5.87 8.54
N ALA A 139 -2.64 5.20 8.43
CA ALA A 139 -3.02 4.07 9.27
C ALA A 139 -3.04 2.81 8.41
N ASP A 140 -2.29 1.82 8.83
CA ASP A 140 -2.26 0.50 8.20
C ASP A 140 -2.91 -0.51 9.13
N ALA A 141 -3.80 -1.34 8.61
CA ALA A 141 -4.43 -2.41 9.36
C ALA A 141 -4.45 -3.71 8.56
N PHE A 142 -4.23 -4.82 9.26
CA PHE A 142 -4.20 -6.16 8.68
C PHE A 142 -5.29 -7.01 9.32
N ILE A 143 -6.08 -7.70 8.49
CA ILE A 143 -7.10 -8.67 8.93
C ILE A 143 -7.16 -9.85 7.94
N GLY A 144 -6.90 -11.06 8.43
CA GLY A 144 -6.79 -12.23 7.56
C GLY A 144 -5.77 -11.99 6.43
N ASP A 145 -6.25 -12.05 5.19
CA ASP A 145 -5.45 -11.86 3.97
C ASP A 145 -5.51 -10.42 3.43
N TYR A 146 -6.13 -9.50 4.17
CA TYR A 146 -6.33 -8.12 3.76
C TYR A 146 -5.34 -7.15 4.42
N TRP A 147 -4.88 -6.19 3.62
CA TRP A 147 -4.18 -5.00 4.07
C TRP A 147 -5.03 -3.77 3.73
N ILE A 148 -5.28 -2.93 4.72
CA ILE A 148 -5.98 -1.66 4.61
C ILE A 148 -4.98 -0.55 4.88
N GLU A 149 -4.89 0.44 3.98
CA GLU A 149 -4.29 1.74 4.25
C GLU A 149 -5.41 2.78 4.33
N ALA A 150 -5.36 3.66 5.33
CA ALA A 150 -6.18 4.86 5.38
C ALA A 150 -5.27 6.08 5.55
N SER A 151 -5.49 7.14 4.77
CA SER A 151 -4.70 8.36 4.90
C SER A 151 -5.47 9.66 4.75
N SER A 152 -5.08 10.65 5.54
CA SER A 152 -5.63 12.01 5.53
C SER A 152 -4.64 13.02 6.09
N ALA A 153 -4.66 14.25 5.58
CA ALA A 153 -4.01 15.37 6.27
C ALA A 153 -4.69 15.69 7.61
N SER A 154 -5.94 15.25 7.81
CA SER A 154 -6.70 15.40 9.04
C SER A 154 -6.40 14.31 10.08
N PHE A 155 -5.65 13.26 9.73
CA PHE A 155 -5.21 12.24 10.68
C PHE A 155 -3.94 12.72 11.41
N VAL A 156 -4.10 13.50 12.46
CA VAL A 156 -2.99 14.07 13.25
C VAL A 156 -2.53 13.11 14.35
N GLU A 157 -3.44 12.29 14.86
CA GLU A 157 -3.21 11.28 15.89
C GLU A 157 -3.69 9.90 15.43
N PRO A 158 -3.14 8.80 16.00
CA PRO A 158 -3.56 7.44 15.65
C PRO A 158 -5.06 7.17 15.83
N GLY A 159 -5.74 7.90 16.71
CA GLY A 159 -7.18 7.75 16.97
C GLY A 159 -8.09 8.40 15.91
N ASP A 160 -7.58 9.37 15.14
CA ASP A 160 -8.36 10.06 14.11
C ASP A 160 -8.90 9.12 13.01
N PRO A 161 -8.08 8.22 12.43
CA PRO A 161 -8.57 7.26 11.44
C PRO A 161 -9.39 6.10 12.02
N GLU A 162 -9.39 5.88 13.35
CA GLU A 162 -9.96 4.68 13.97
C GLU A 162 -11.41 4.39 13.53
N PRO A 163 -12.35 5.35 13.50
CA PRO A 163 -13.73 5.06 13.09
C PRO A 163 -13.83 4.57 11.63
N LEU A 164 -12.97 5.08 10.75
CA LEU A 164 -12.97 4.75 9.33
C LEU A 164 -12.27 3.40 9.08
N VAL A 165 -11.13 3.18 9.73
CA VAL A 165 -10.41 1.89 9.68
C VAL A 165 -11.29 0.77 10.22
N ARG A 166 -12.01 0.99 11.32
CA ARG A 166 -12.94 -0.01 11.88
C ARG A 166 -14.12 -0.31 10.97
N ALA A 167 -14.66 0.70 10.28
CA ALA A 167 -15.72 0.47 9.28
C ALA A 167 -15.22 -0.44 8.15
N ALA A 168 -14.01 -0.20 7.64
CA ALA A 168 -13.40 -1.03 6.62
C ALA A 168 -13.09 -2.46 7.11
N LEU A 169 -12.57 -2.59 8.34
CA LEU A 169 -12.33 -3.90 8.97
C LEU A 169 -13.63 -4.70 9.12
N ASP A 170 -14.71 -4.05 9.58
CA ASP A 170 -16.02 -4.69 9.74
C ASP A 170 -16.60 -5.15 8.39
N ALA A 171 -16.38 -4.37 7.32
CA ALA A 171 -16.81 -4.73 5.97
C ALA A 171 -16.07 -5.96 5.40
N LEU A 172 -14.80 -6.15 5.78
CA LEU A 172 -13.96 -7.25 5.32
C LEU A 172 -14.10 -8.53 6.15
N ALA A 173 -14.59 -8.43 7.39
CA ALA A 173 -14.81 -9.56 8.28
C ALA A 173 -16.13 -10.33 8.03
N GLY A 174 -16.92 -9.90 7.02
CA GLY A 174 -18.25 -10.42 6.68
C GLY A 174 -18.30 -11.85 6.13
#